data_AF-A0A8T7E9Y9-F1
#
_entry.id   AF-A0A8T7E9Y9-F1
#
_cell.length_a   1.000
_cell.length_b   1.000
_cell.length_c   1.000
_cell.angle_alpha   90.00
_cell.angle_beta   90.00
_cell.angle_gamma   90.00
#
_symmetry.space_group_name_H-M   'P 1'
#
loop_
_entity.id
_entity.type
_entity.pdbx_description
1 polymer ?
#
loop_
_entity_poly.entity_id
_entity_poly.type
_entity_poly.pdbx_seq_one_letter_code
_entity_poly.pdbx_strand_id
1 'polypeptide(L)' 'MSDNWIRASEISTYLYCRRAWWLKRKQGAQPQNVHELQKGTAYHRQHGRVVVQSIWARRVAYLLLFVTIALFVYQLVIG' A
#
# COMPACT_ATOMS: atom_id res chain seq x y z
N MET A 1 -3.40 19.81 8.42
CA MET A 1 -3.72 18.61 9.24
C MET A 1 -5.14 18.80 9.70
N SER A 2 -5.96 17.75 9.78
CA SER A 2 -7.32 17.89 10.32
C SER A 2 -7.27 17.93 11.83
N ASP A 3 -8.11 18.76 12.44
CA ASP A 3 -8.29 18.77 13.89
C ASP A 3 -9.21 17.64 14.39
N ASN A 4 -10.00 17.04 13.50
CA ASN A 4 -10.97 15.99 13.84
C ASN A 4 -10.37 14.57 13.85
N TRP A 5 -9.17 14.38 13.30
CA TRP A 5 -8.50 13.08 13.28
C TRP A 5 -6.98 13.19 13.41
N ILE A 6 -6.39 12.13 13.96
CA ILE A 6 -4.93 11.96 14.07
C ILE A 6 -4.49 10.86 13.10
N ARG A 7 -3.37 11.07 12.40
CA ARG A 7 -2.79 10.04 11.54
C ARG A 7 -1.95 9.06 12.36
N ALA A 8 -1.83 7.81 11.91
CA ALA A 8 -0.92 6.84 12.51
C ALA A 8 0.53 7.37 12.63
N SER A 9 1.01 8.05 11.58
CA SER A 9 2.34 8.68 11.60
C SER A 9 2.50 9.76 12.69
N GLU A 10 1.41 10.43 13.08
CA GLU A 10 1.43 11.42 14.15
C GLU A 10 1.57 10.76 15.52
N ILE A 11 0.92 9.61 15.73
CA ILE A 11 1.06 8.82 16.96
C ILE A 11 2.52 8.40 17.14
N SER A 12 3.14 7.84 16.10
CA SER A 12 4.56 7.49 16.13
C SER A 12 5.45 8.70 16.40
N THR A 13 5.16 9.85 15.78
CA THR A 13 5.92 11.09 16.02
C THR A 13 5.79 11.56 17.46
N TYR A 14 4.58 11.48 18.05
CA TYR A 14 4.33 11.90 19.43
C TYR A 14 5.04 11.00 20.44
N LEU A 15 4.99 9.68 20.23
CA LEU A 15 5.69 8.70 21.07
C LEU A 15 7.20 8.88 21.01
N TYR A 16 7.75 9.18 19.82
CA TYR A 16 9.17 9.47 19.66
C TYR A 16 9.57 10.82 20.28
N CYS A 17 8.86 11.90 19.92
CA CYS A 17 9.10 13.24 20.45
C CYS A 17 7.83 14.11 20.40
N ARG A 18 7.24 14.38 21.57
CA ARG A 18 6.03 15.21 21.74
C ARG A 18 6.22 16.63 21.20
N ARG A 19 7.41 17.21 21.38
CA ARG A 19 7.73 18.56 20.88
C ARG A 19 7.73 18.59 19.36
N ALA A 20 8.34 17.60 18.71
CA ALA A 20 8.34 17.50 17.25
C ALA A 20 6.92 17.34 16.69
N TRP A 21 6.07 16.54 17.35
CA TRP A 21 4.65 16.42 17.00
C TRP A 21 3.93 17.76 17.12
N TRP A 22 4.11 18.48 18.24
CA TRP A 22 3.46 19.78 18.46
C TRP A 22 3.92 20.83 17.43
N LEU A 23 5.23 20.91 17.15
CA LEU A 23 5.79 21.80 16.13
C LEU A 23 5.19 21.52 14.74
N LYS A 24 5.11 20.24 14.36
CA LYS A 24 4.51 19.85 13.09
C LYS A 24 3.00 20.14 13.02
N ARG A 25 2.25 19.85 14.09
CA ARG A 25 0.78 19.98 14.11
C ARG A 25 0.30 21.41 14.31
N LYS A 26 0.91 22.16 15.23
CA LYS A 26 0.49 23.52 15.60
C LYS A 26 1.24 24.61 14.84
N GLN A 27 2.51 24.42 14.52
CA GLN A 27 3.31 25.42 13.80
C GLN A 27 3.54 25.07 12.33
N GLY A 28 3.11 23.89 11.86
CA GLY A 28 3.33 23.46 10.48
C GLY A 28 4.81 23.25 10.14
N ALA A 29 5.66 23.03 11.15
CA ALA A 29 7.10 22.87 10.95
C ALA A 29 7.40 21.73 9.97
N GLN A 30 8.17 22.04 8.92
CA GLN A 30 8.52 21.07 7.89
C GLN A 30 9.71 20.22 8.34
N PRO A 31 9.70 18.91 8.01
CA PRO A 31 10.85 18.07 8.29
C PRO A 31 12.01 18.44 7.36
N GLN A 32 13.25 18.29 7.82
CA GLN A 32 14.43 18.63 7.02
C GLN A 32 14.68 17.61 5.89
N ASN A 33 14.22 16.37 6.04
CA ASN A 33 14.46 15.27 5.10
C ASN A 33 13.42 15.19 3.96
N VAL A 34 12.96 16.33 3.43
CA VAL A 34 11.93 16.39 2.36
C VAL A 34 12.37 15.59 1.13
N HIS A 35 13.65 15.69 0.76
CA HIS A 35 14.21 14.97 -0.40
C HIS A 35 14.10 13.45 -0.22
N GLU A 36 14.52 12.93 0.93
CA GLU A 36 14.43 11.48 1.22
C GLU A 36 12.98 11.00 1.29
N LEU A 37 12.07 11.82 1.83
CA LEU A 37 10.64 11.50 1.84
C LEU A 37 10.06 11.42 0.41
N GLN A 38 10.45 12.34 -0.48
CA GLN A 38 10.02 12.32 -1.88
C GLN A 38 10.58 11.09 -2.61
N LYS A 39 11.87 10.79 -2.42
CA LYS A 39 12.52 9.60 -2.98
C LYS A 39 11.84 8.32 -2.51
N GLY A 40 11.58 8.17 -1.21
CA GLY A 40 10.85 7.04 -0.65
C GLY A 40 9.43 6.92 -1.21
N THR A 41 8.73 8.04 -1.35
CA THR A 41 7.38 8.07 -1.94
C THR A 41 7.39 7.63 -3.41
N ALA A 42 8.37 8.09 -4.19
CA ALA A 42 8.52 7.69 -5.59
C ALA A 42 8.79 6.18 -5.72
N TYR A 43 9.69 5.66 -4.87
CA TYR A 43 9.98 4.23 -4.81
C TYR A 43 8.72 3.40 -4.46
N HIS A 44 7.97 3.79 -3.43
CA HIS A 44 6.72 3.10 -3.06
C HIS A 44 5.67 3.15 -4.16
N ARG A 45 5.55 4.27 -4.90
CA ARG A 45 4.64 4.35 -6.06
C ARG A 45 5.05 3.40 -7.18
N GLN A 46 6.35 3.29 -7.47
CA GLN A 46 6.86 2.35 -8.46
C GLN A 46 6.59 0.90 -8.03
N HIS A 47 6.93 0.56 -6.79
CA HIS A 47 6.66 -0.77 -6.25
C HIS A 47 5.16 -1.10 -6.26
N GLY A 48 4.30 -0.15 -5.88
CA GLY A 48 2.86 -0.32 -5.90
C GLY A 48 2.30 -0.68 -7.28
N ARG A 49 2.84 -0.11 -8.37
CA ARG A 49 2.45 -0.49 -9.74
C ARG A 49 2.76 -1.96 -10.03
N VAL A 50 3.95 -2.42 -9.65
CA VAL A 50 4.36 -3.82 -9.82
C VAL A 50 3.46 -4.74 -8.99
N VAL A 51 3.16 -4.38 -7.74
CA VAL A 51 2.26 -5.17 -6.88
C VAL A 51 0.87 -5.31 -7.51
N VAL A 52 0.29 -4.23 -8.03
CA VAL A 52 -1.01 -4.26 -8.69
C VAL A 52 -0.98 -5.17 -9.92
N GLN A 53 0.06 -5.07 -10.75
CA GLN A 53 0.26 -5.95 -11.91
C GLN A 53 0.33 -7.43 -11.49
N SER A 54 1.12 -7.74 -10.45
CA SER A 54 1.26 -9.09 -9.91
C SER A 54 -0.05 -9.63 -9.35
N ILE A 55 -0.86 -8.80 -8.68
CA ILE A 55 -2.19 -9.20 -8.18
C ILE A 55 -3.10 -9.57 -9.36
N TRP A 56 -3.13 -8.78 -10.42
CA TRP A 56 -3.92 -9.07 -11.62
C TRP A 56 -3.46 -10.33 -12.33
N ALA A 57 -2.15 -10.47 -12.57
CA ALA A 57 -1.57 -11.68 -13.16
C ALA A 57 -1.94 -12.92 -12.35
N ARG A 58 -1.85 -12.85 -11.02
CA ARG A 58 -2.24 -13.95 -10.13
C ARG A 58 -3.72 -14.29 -10.21
N ARG A 59 -4.60 -13.28 -10.29
CA ARG A 59 -6.05 -13.49 -10.46
C ARG A 59 -6.37 -14.19 -11.78
N VAL A 60 -5.75 -13.75 -12.88
CA VAL A 60 -5.91 -14.39 -14.20
C VAL A 60 -5.41 -15.82 -14.18
N ALA A 61 -4.24 -16.08 -13.56
CA ALA A 61 -3.70 -17.42 -13.43
C ALA A 61 -4.66 -18.36 -12.68
N TYR A 62 -5.25 -17.92 -11.56
CA TYR A 62 -6.24 -18.72 -10.83
C TYR A 62 -7.53 -18.94 -11.62
N LEU A 63 -7.99 -17.94 -12.37
CA LEU A 63 -9.16 -18.09 -13.24
C LEU A 63 -8.92 -19.13 -14.33
N LEU A 64 -7.77 -19.05 -15.01
CA LEU A 64 -7.38 -20.02 -16.04
C LEU A 64 -7.24 -21.43 -15.45
N LEU A 65 -6.59 -21.55 -14.29
CA LEU A 65 -6.47 -22.83 -13.59
C LEU A 65 -7.84 -23.43 -13.28
N PHE A 66 -8.76 -22.62 -12.76
CA PHE A 66 -10.12 -23.04 -12.46
C PHE A 66 -10.87 -23.52 -13.72
N VAL A 67 -10.79 -22.77 -14.81
CA VAL A 67 -11.42 -23.15 -16.09
C VAL A 67 -10.86 -24.46 -16.61
N THR A 68 -9.53 -24.64 -16.59
CA THR A 68 -8.89 -25.89 -17.04
C THR A 68 -9.35 -27.08 -16.20
N ILE A 69 -9.40 -26.95 -14.88
CA ILE A 69 -9.89 -28.00 -13.98
C ILE A 69 -11.37 -28.30 -14.26
N ALA A 70 -12.21 -27.28 -14.42
CA ALA A 70 -13.63 -27.46 -14.68
C ALA A 70 -13.89 -28.19 -16.01
N LEU A 71 -13.17 -27.83 -17.07
CA LEU A 71 -13.27 -28.50 -18.38
C LEU A 71 -12.79 -29.95 -18.31
N PHE A 72 -11.69 -30.20 -17.60
CA PHE A 72 -11.18 -31.55 -17.41
C PHE A 72 -12.19 -32.43 -16.66
N VAL A 73 -12.77 -31.92 -15.57
CA VAL A 73 -13.83 -32.63 -14.83
C VAL A 73 -15.07 -32.85 -15.70
N TYR A 74 -15.50 -31.84 -16.46
CA TYR A 74 -16.62 -31.97 -17.40
C TYR A 74 -16.40 -33.09 -18.40
N GLN A 75 -15.20 -33.17 -19.00
CA GLN A 75 -14.83 -34.24 -19.93
C GLN A 75 -14.85 -35.62 -19.28
N LEU A 76 -14.37 -35.76 -18.04
CA LEU A 76 -14.38 -37.04 -17.32
C LEU A 76 -15.78 -37.53 -16.91
N VAL A 77 -16.74 -36.63 -16.76
CA VAL A 77 -18.10 -36.99 -16.31
C VAL A 77 -19.03 -37.29 -17.50
N ILE A 78 -18.81 -36.63 -18.64
CA ILE A 78 -19.70 -36.72 -19.82
C ILE A 78 -19.09 -37.57 -20.95
N GLY A 79 -17.77 -37.66 -21.03
CA GLY A 79 -17.06 -38.58 -21.94
C GLY A 79 -16.90 -39.95 -21.33
#